data_AF-A0A537RML7-F1
#
_entry.id   AF-A0A537RML7-F1
#
_cell.length_a   1.000
_cell.length_b   1.000
_cell.length_c   1.000
_cell.angle_alpha   90.00
_cell.angle_beta   90.00
_cell.angle_gamma   90.00
#
_symmetry.space_group_name_H-M   'P 1'
#
loop_
_entity.id
_entity.type
_entity.pdbx_description
1 polymer ?
#
loop_
_entity_poly.entity_id
_entity_poly.type
_entity_poly.pdbx_seq_one_letter_code
_entity_poly.pdbx_strand_id
1 'polypeptide(L)'
;MMRPALALTCLMLSAAMASAQAPPTTGEPQPGRVFCDQRVTYRIAEPATVPEPYRGFLGAWSDAAWDANTCAALIVENIDPDGTAAIIYAYGPLGSSARVTGGTLHGTGIIRDGELRFQNSDSTQFAFRPGIADLIGRMTTPSGQSYQAAFKKTL
;
A
#
# COMPACT_ATOMS: atom_id res chain seq x y z
N MET A 1 50.67 -1.23 -63.61
CA MET A 1 51.27 -1.85 -62.40
C MET A 1 50.12 -2.37 -61.55
N MET A 2 49.76 -3.66 -61.70
CA MET A 2 50.14 -4.81 -60.86
C MET A 2 49.43 -4.84 -59.49
N ARG A 3 48.71 -5.96 -59.29
CA ARG A 3 47.95 -6.52 -58.11
C ARG A 3 48.84 -6.60 -56.83
N PRO A 4 48.44 -7.15 -55.64
CA PRO A 4 47.25 -7.95 -55.23
C PRO A 4 46.76 -7.69 -53.75
N ALA A 5 45.64 -8.26 -53.26
CA ALA A 5 45.43 -9.50 -52.46
C ALA A 5 44.93 -9.28 -51.00
N LEU A 6 43.73 -9.80 -50.75
CA LEU A 6 43.25 -10.61 -49.60
C LEU A 6 43.89 -10.46 -48.21
N ALA A 7 43.02 -10.23 -47.21
CA ALA A 7 43.03 -11.03 -45.98
C ALA A 7 41.63 -11.12 -45.35
N LEU A 8 41.24 -12.37 -45.14
CA LEU A 8 40.04 -12.90 -44.51
C LEU A 8 40.08 -12.63 -42.99
N THR A 9 38.98 -12.23 -42.36
CA THR A 9 38.80 -12.48 -40.91
C THR A 9 37.33 -12.64 -40.55
N CYS A 10 36.96 -13.88 -40.19
CA CYS A 10 35.70 -14.23 -39.56
C CYS A 10 35.57 -13.53 -38.20
N LEU A 11 34.47 -12.81 -37.97
CA LEU A 11 33.96 -12.58 -36.62
C LEU A 11 32.64 -13.30 -36.44
N MET A 12 32.67 -14.28 -35.54
CA MET A 12 31.52 -14.98 -35.00
C MET A 12 30.62 -13.98 -34.26
N LEU A 13 29.40 -13.74 -34.74
CA LEU A 13 28.38 -13.05 -33.95
C LEU A 13 27.67 -14.09 -33.07
N SER A 14 27.98 -14.06 -31.77
CA SER A 14 27.28 -14.79 -30.73
C SER A 14 25.83 -14.31 -30.63
N ALA A 15 24.89 -15.24 -30.78
CA ALA A 15 23.48 -15.00 -30.55
C ALA A 15 23.24 -14.66 -29.07
N ALA A 16 22.82 -13.43 -28.79
CA ALA A 16 22.28 -13.07 -27.49
C ALA A 16 20.93 -13.78 -27.33
N MET A 17 20.89 -14.81 -26.49
CA MET A 17 19.63 -15.37 -26.00
C MET A 17 18.95 -14.30 -25.13
N ALA A 18 17.93 -13.66 -25.69
CA ALA A 18 16.97 -12.89 -24.91
C ALA A 18 16.17 -13.88 -24.05
N SER A 19 16.55 -14.03 -22.79
CA SER A 19 15.71 -14.68 -21.79
C SER A 19 14.46 -13.84 -21.61
N ALA A 20 13.35 -14.28 -22.20
CA ALA A 20 12.03 -13.77 -21.88
C ALA A 20 11.77 -14.01 -20.39
N GLN A 21 11.91 -12.97 -19.57
CA GLN A 21 11.48 -13.00 -18.19
C GLN A 21 9.96 -13.19 -18.18
N ALA A 22 9.49 -14.27 -17.55
CA ALA A 22 8.08 -14.46 -17.31
C ALA A 22 7.52 -13.23 -16.56
N PRO A 23 6.32 -12.74 -16.89
CA PRO A 23 5.72 -11.63 -16.17
C PRO A 23 5.62 -12.00 -14.68
N PRO A 24 5.90 -11.06 -13.75
CA PRO A 24 5.79 -11.33 -12.33
C PRO A 24 4.36 -11.80 -12.05
N THR A 25 4.25 -12.93 -11.35
CA THR A 25 3.00 -13.50 -10.89
C THR A 25 2.33 -12.47 -10.01
N THR A 26 1.47 -11.66 -10.60
CA THR A 26 0.61 -10.75 -9.85
C THR A 26 -0.37 -11.69 -9.14
N GLY A 27 -0.45 -11.67 -7.81
CA GLY A 27 -1.30 -12.59 -7.05
C GLY A 27 -2.77 -12.58 -7.54
N GLU A 28 -3.69 -13.34 -6.95
CA GLU A 28 -5.12 -13.30 -7.35
C GLU A 28 -5.90 -12.25 -6.53
N PRO A 29 -6.81 -11.43 -7.09
CA PRO A 29 -7.49 -10.39 -6.32
C PRO A 29 -8.32 -11.06 -5.24
N GLN A 30 -8.25 -10.58 -3.99
CA GLN A 30 -9.08 -11.19 -2.96
C GLN A 30 -10.56 -10.87 -3.22
N PRO A 31 -11.48 -11.85 -3.06
CA PRO A 31 -12.91 -11.58 -3.17
C PRO A 31 -13.28 -10.48 -2.18
N GLY A 32 -14.01 -9.46 -2.65
CA GLY A 32 -14.21 -8.22 -1.90
C GLY A 32 -14.79 -8.47 -0.51
N ARG A 33 -14.08 -8.00 0.53
CA ARG A 33 -14.46 -8.10 1.95
C ARG A 33 -15.19 -6.84 2.40
N VAL A 34 -15.94 -6.94 3.49
CA VAL A 34 -16.65 -5.79 4.06
C VAL A 34 -15.85 -5.18 5.20
N PHE A 35 -15.61 -3.86 5.14
CA PHE A 35 -15.01 -3.05 6.19
C PHE A 35 -15.87 -1.81 6.41
N CYS A 36 -16.28 -1.50 7.64
CA CYS A 36 -17.14 -0.35 7.93
C CYS A 36 -18.39 -0.28 7.02
N ASP A 37 -19.04 -1.43 6.80
CA ASP A 37 -20.17 -1.62 5.87
C ASP A 37 -19.86 -1.33 4.38
N GLN A 38 -18.59 -1.12 4.03
CA GLN A 38 -18.13 -0.91 2.66
C GLN A 38 -17.54 -2.20 2.09
N ARG A 39 -17.98 -2.63 0.90
CA ARG A 39 -17.35 -3.73 0.17
C ARG A 39 -16.08 -3.23 -0.50
N VAL A 40 -14.92 -3.75 -0.10
CA VAL A 40 -13.60 -3.40 -0.61
C VAL A 40 -12.96 -4.60 -1.29
N THR A 41 -12.58 -4.43 -2.54
CA THR A 41 -11.73 -5.37 -3.29
C THR A 41 -10.31 -4.82 -3.28
N TYR A 42 -9.34 -5.67 -2.96
CA TYR A 42 -7.94 -5.26 -2.82
C TYR A 42 -6.99 -6.41 -3.11
N ARG A 43 -5.72 -6.06 -3.29
CA ARG A 43 -4.62 -6.99 -3.49
C ARG A 43 -3.45 -6.58 -2.63
N ILE A 44 -3.08 -7.45 -1.70
CA ILE A 44 -1.85 -7.26 -0.92
C ILE A 44 -0.69 -7.90 -1.68
N ALA A 45 0.40 -7.16 -1.84
CA ALA A 45 1.64 -7.62 -2.43
C ALA A 45 2.24 -8.79 -1.63
N GLU A 46 3.08 -9.58 -2.27
CA GLU A 46 3.80 -10.64 -1.59
C GLU A 46 4.81 -10.02 -0.60
N PRO A 47 4.87 -10.45 0.68
CA PRO A 47 5.77 -9.83 1.65
C PRO A 47 7.24 -9.84 1.23
N ALA A 48 7.65 -10.81 0.41
CA ALA A 48 9.01 -10.92 -0.13
C ALA A 48 9.36 -9.80 -1.12
N THR A 49 8.38 -9.20 -1.80
CA THR A 49 8.60 -8.10 -2.76
C THR A 49 8.66 -6.73 -2.08
N VAL A 50 8.23 -6.64 -0.82
CA VAL A 50 8.27 -5.42 0.00
C VAL A 50 9.59 -5.35 0.78
N PRO A 51 10.26 -4.17 0.83
CA PRO A 51 11.45 -3.97 1.65
C PRO A 51 11.22 -4.34 3.12
N GLU A 52 12.19 -5.04 3.72
CA GLU A 52 12.07 -5.60 5.08
C GLU A 52 11.63 -4.58 6.15
N PRO A 53 12.13 -3.33 6.18
CA PRO A 53 11.69 -2.33 7.16
C PRO A 53 10.19 -1.96 7.09
N TYR A 54 9.54 -2.20 5.94
CA TYR A 54 8.15 -1.79 5.70
C TYR A 54 7.15 -2.94 5.80
N ARG A 55 7.61 -4.19 5.88
CA ARG A 55 6.72 -5.37 5.91
C ARG A 55 5.74 -5.35 7.07
N GLY A 56 6.10 -4.70 8.18
CA GLY A 56 5.22 -4.53 9.34
C GLY A 56 3.96 -3.69 9.07
N PHE A 57 3.93 -2.92 7.97
CA PHE A 57 2.75 -2.14 7.56
C PHE A 57 1.86 -2.88 6.58
N LEU A 58 2.40 -3.85 5.84
CA LEU A 58 1.68 -4.57 4.80
C LEU A 58 0.58 -5.45 5.40
N GLY A 59 -0.65 -5.32 4.90
CA GLY A 59 -1.79 -6.08 5.40
C GLY A 59 -3.12 -5.34 5.34
N ALA A 60 -4.17 -6.05 5.77
CA ALA A 60 -5.48 -5.44 6.03
C ALA A 60 -5.67 -5.27 7.55
N TRP A 61 -5.79 -4.02 7.99
CA TRP A 61 -5.89 -3.62 9.37
C TRP A 61 -7.30 -3.09 9.66
N SER A 62 -8.06 -3.74 10.54
CA SER A 62 -9.45 -3.40 10.82
C SER A 62 -9.79 -3.51 12.30
N ASP A 63 -11.09 -3.61 12.62
CA ASP A 63 -11.61 -3.70 13.98
C ASP A 63 -11.20 -2.51 14.86
N ALA A 64 -11.04 -1.35 14.22
CA ALA A 64 -10.71 -0.09 14.86
C ALA A 64 -11.87 0.90 14.74
N ALA A 65 -11.90 1.85 15.66
CA ALA A 65 -12.80 2.98 15.61
C ALA A 65 -12.13 4.20 16.24
N TRP A 66 -12.29 5.38 15.64
CA TRP A 66 -11.75 6.63 16.18
C TRP A 66 -12.57 7.14 17.36
N ASP A 67 -13.86 6.84 17.37
CA ASP A 67 -14.79 7.07 18.47
C ASP A 67 -15.90 6.00 18.46
N ALA A 68 -16.91 6.16 19.33
CA ALA A 68 -18.00 5.19 19.46
C ALA A 68 -18.83 4.97 18.18
N ASN A 69 -18.75 5.88 17.19
CA ASN A 69 -19.57 5.84 15.98
C ASN A 69 -18.75 5.76 14.68
N THR A 70 -17.44 5.99 14.76
CA THR A 70 -16.57 6.13 13.59
C THR A 70 -15.67 4.90 13.44
N CYS A 71 -16.18 3.87 12.75
CA CYS A 71 -15.38 2.72 12.32
C CYS A 71 -14.23 3.16 11.40
N ALA A 72 -13.10 2.44 11.46
CA ALA A 72 -11.98 2.63 10.56
C ALA A 72 -11.29 1.30 10.19
N ALA A 73 -10.86 1.20 8.94
CA ALA A 73 -9.98 0.14 8.45
C ALA A 73 -8.97 0.72 7.45
N LEU A 74 -7.75 0.19 7.47
CA LEU A 74 -6.66 0.54 6.57
C LEU A 74 -6.13 -0.71 5.90
N ILE A 75 -6.14 -0.73 4.58
CA ILE A 75 -5.51 -1.75 3.77
C ILE A 75 -4.26 -1.12 3.15
N VAL A 76 -3.11 -1.75 3.37
CA VAL A 76 -1.84 -1.39 2.73
C VAL A 76 -1.55 -2.46 1.68
N GLU A 77 -1.73 -2.10 0.42
CA GLU A 77 -1.71 -3.02 -0.72
C GLU A 77 -0.28 -3.31 -1.19
N ASN A 78 0.53 -2.26 -1.35
CA ASN A 78 1.93 -2.36 -1.77
C ASN A 78 2.74 -1.24 -1.14
N ILE A 79 4.06 -1.45 -1.03
CA ILE A 79 5.00 -0.43 -0.55
C ILE A 79 6.25 -0.47 -1.41
N ASP A 80 6.54 0.65 -2.05
CA ASP A 80 7.71 0.82 -2.91
C ASP A 80 8.99 1.05 -2.08
N PRO A 81 10.19 0.84 -2.67
CA PRO A 81 11.46 1.02 -1.96
C PRO A 81 11.72 2.40 -1.34
N ASP A 82 11.03 3.44 -1.81
CA ASP A 82 11.14 4.80 -1.28
C ASP A 82 10.19 5.10 -0.09
N GLY A 83 9.40 4.09 0.32
CA GLY A 83 8.41 4.20 1.39
C GLY A 83 7.04 4.68 0.93
N THR A 84 6.81 4.84 -0.38
CA THR A 84 5.48 5.15 -0.93
C THR A 84 4.59 3.92 -0.82
N ALA A 85 3.44 4.05 -0.16
CA ALA A 85 2.49 2.96 0.07
C ALA A 85 1.18 3.21 -0.69
N ALA A 86 0.73 2.22 -1.46
CA ALA A 86 -0.63 2.21 -2.00
C ALA A 86 -1.60 1.75 -0.90
N ILE A 87 -2.63 2.55 -0.64
CA ILE A 87 -3.57 2.31 0.46
C ILE A 87 -5.03 2.40 0.02
N ILE A 88 -5.86 1.65 0.75
CA ILE A 88 -7.31 1.83 0.78
C ILE A 88 -7.70 2.09 2.23
N TYR A 89 -8.38 3.20 2.47
CA TYR A 89 -8.91 3.55 3.78
C TYR A 89 -10.44 3.49 3.75
N ALA A 90 -11.03 2.65 4.58
CA ALA A 90 -12.47 2.53 4.74
C ALA A 90 -12.89 3.11 6.10
N TYR A 91 -13.97 3.87 6.13
CA TYR A 91 -14.45 4.55 7.33
C TYR A 91 -15.96 4.55 7.43
N GLY A 92 -16.46 4.49 8.66
CA GLY A 92 -17.87 4.68 8.98
C GLY A 92 -18.28 6.17 9.00
N PRO A 93 -19.56 6.48 9.24
CA PRO A 93 -20.03 7.85 9.40
C PRO A 93 -19.25 8.56 10.53
N LEU A 94 -18.81 9.80 10.29
CA LEU A 94 -18.12 10.60 11.31
C LEU A 94 -19.15 11.30 12.23
N GLY A 95 -19.31 10.81 13.46
CA GLY A 95 -20.17 11.41 14.48
C GLY A 95 -21.65 10.99 14.43
N SER A 96 -22.34 11.11 15.57
CA SER A 96 -23.71 10.60 15.78
C SER A 96 -24.82 11.32 14.98
N SER A 97 -24.50 12.42 14.29
CA SER A 97 -25.45 13.24 13.52
C SER A 97 -25.09 13.41 12.04
N ALA A 98 -23.99 12.81 11.57
CA ALA A 98 -23.59 12.94 10.19
C ALA A 98 -24.54 12.17 9.26
N ARG A 99 -25.14 12.89 8.31
CA ARG A 99 -25.90 12.30 7.20
C ARG A 99 -25.01 11.65 6.13
N VAL A 100 -23.69 11.64 6.34
CA VAL A 100 -22.72 11.13 5.38
C VAL A 100 -22.52 9.66 5.67
N THR A 101 -23.02 8.83 4.75
CA THR A 101 -22.68 7.41 4.69
C THR A 101 -21.16 7.32 4.65
N GLY A 102 -20.56 6.47 5.49
CA GLY A 102 -19.12 6.21 5.42
C GLY A 102 -18.66 5.84 4.00
N GLY A 103 -17.36 5.69 3.79
CA GLY A 103 -16.84 5.50 2.44
C GLY A 103 -15.49 4.82 2.38
N THR A 104 -14.99 4.72 1.16
CA THR A 104 -13.65 4.23 0.85
C THR A 104 -12.85 5.32 0.15
N LEU A 105 -11.58 5.42 0.50
CA LEU A 105 -10.62 6.29 -0.16
C LEU A 105 -9.47 5.43 -0.64
N HIS A 106 -9.14 5.59 -1.92
CA HIS A 106 -7.91 5.06 -2.49
C HIS A 106 -6.89 6.18 -2.52
N GLY A 107 -5.66 5.87 -2.13
CA GLY A 107 -4.63 6.90 -2.10
C GLY A 107 -3.24 6.36 -1.87
N THR A 108 -2.38 7.30 -1.55
CA THR A 108 -0.97 7.05 -1.30
C THR A 108 -0.61 7.57 0.08
N GLY A 109 0.03 6.71 0.87
CA GLY A 109 0.70 7.11 2.10
C GLY A 109 2.20 7.11 1.94
N ILE A 110 2.90 7.81 2.83
CA ILE A 110 4.35 7.88 2.87
C ILE A 110 4.83 7.33 4.20
N ILE A 111 5.74 6.36 4.15
CA ILE A 111 6.40 5.79 5.32
C ILE A 111 7.73 6.49 5.52
N ARG A 112 7.85 7.23 6.61
CA ARG A 112 9.10 7.86 7.07
C ARG A 112 9.18 7.77 8.58
N ASP A 113 10.39 7.62 9.11
CA ASP A 113 10.65 7.57 10.56
C ASP A 113 9.83 6.50 11.30
N GLY A 114 9.52 5.39 10.62
CA GLY A 114 8.72 4.29 11.16
C GLY A 114 7.23 4.61 11.34
N GLU A 115 6.72 5.60 10.61
CA GLU A 115 5.30 5.99 10.62
C GLU A 115 4.77 6.12 9.18
N LEU A 116 3.66 5.44 8.88
CA LEU A 116 2.89 5.62 7.65
C LEU A 116 1.96 6.82 7.80
N ARG A 117 2.03 7.78 6.88
CA ARG A 117 1.25 9.02 6.95
C ARG A 117 0.51 9.30 5.65
N PHE A 118 -0.73 9.75 5.76
CA PHE A 118 -1.51 10.29 4.65
C PHE A 118 -2.50 11.34 5.16
N GLN A 119 -3.11 12.06 4.23
CA GLN A 119 -4.06 13.13 4.54
C GLN A 119 -5.26 13.05 3.59
N ASN A 120 -6.44 13.36 4.11
CA ASN A 120 -7.66 13.50 3.31
C ASN A 120 -7.81 14.94 2.76
N SER A 121 -8.72 15.13 1.80
CA SER A 121 -8.99 16.42 1.18
C SER A 121 -9.51 17.49 2.15
N ASP A 122 -10.13 17.07 3.25
CA ASP A 122 -10.56 17.94 4.36
C ASP A 122 -9.42 18.38 5.27
N SER A 123 -8.17 17.96 4.98
CA SER A 123 -6.98 18.15 5.79
C SER A 123 -6.86 17.28 7.05
N THR A 124 -7.76 16.31 7.26
CA THR A 124 -7.61 15.31 8.32
C THR A 124 -6.35 14.48 8.07
N GLN A 125 -5.45 14.43 9.06
CA GLN A 125 -4.18 13.73 8.98
C GLN A 125 -4.27 12.38 9.68
N PHE A 126 -3.65 11.37 9.07
CA PHE A 126 -3.54 10.05 9.65
C PHE A 126 -2.08 9.63 9.75
N ALA A 127 -1.76 8.97 10.85
CA ALA A 127 -0.43 8.50 11.18
C ALA A 127 -0.53 7.12 11.81
N PHE A 128 0.25 6.16 11.32
CA PHE A 128 0.18 4.76 11.75
C PHE A 128 1.57 4.22 12.06
N ARG A 129 1.70 3.47 13.16
CA ARG A 129 2.96 2.81 13.53
C ARG A 129 2.70 1.33 13.84
N PRO A 130 3.56 0.40 13.39
CA PRO A 130 3.44 -1.01 13.76
C PRO A 130 3.68 -1.16 15.27
N GLY A 131 2.75 -1.80 15.95
CA GLY A 131 2.91 -2.35 17.29
C GLY A 131 3.41 -3.80 17.22
N ILE A 132 3.17 -4.57 18.28
CA ILE A 132 3.57 -5.98 18.34
C ILE A 132 2.71 -6.84 17.40
N ALA A 133 1.39 -6.64 17.41
CA ALA A 133 0.42 -7.37 16.58
C ALA A 133 -0.58 -6.46 15.85
N ASP A 134 -0.61 -5.18 16.22
CA ASP A 134 -1.58 -4.20 15.76
C ASP A 134 -0.88 -3.04 15.04
N LEU A 135 -1.63 -2.25 14.30
CA LEU A 135 -1.20 -0.97 13.78
C LEU A 135 -1.81 0.14 14.64
N ILE A 136 -0.98 0.92 15.32
CA ILE A 136 -1.44 2.00 16.18
C ILE A 136 -1.65 3.25 15.31
N GLY A 137 -2.91 3.62 15.12
CA GLY A 137 -3.32 4.77 14.36
C GLY A 137 -3.54 6.01 15.23
N ARG A 138 -3.22 7.17 14.67
CA ARG A 138 -3.55 8.49 15.19
C ARG A 138 -4.22 9.29 14.07
N MET A 139 -5.42 9.80 14.33
CA MET A 139 -6.12 10.74 13.47
C MET A 139 -6.05 12.13 14.09
N THR A 140 -5.77 13.16 13.30
CA THR A 140 -5.83 14.57 13.74
C THR A 140 -6.68 15.36 12.77
N THR A 141 -7.78 15.94 13.27
CA THR A 141 -8.71 16.75 12.49
C THR A 141 -8.11 18.12 12.16
N PRO A 142 -8.70 18.87 11.21
CA PRO A 142 -8.26 20.24 10.91
C PRO A 142 -8.37 21.20 12.10
N SER A 143 -9.28 20.93 13.04
CA SER A 143 -9.41 21.70 14.29
C SER A 143 -8.32 21.37 15.33
N GLY A 144 -7.43 20.41 15.05
CA GLY A 144 -6.38 19.97 15.96
C GLY A 144 -6.82 18.91 16.97
N GLN A 145 -8.05 18.39 16.87
CA GLN A 145 -8.50 17.30 17.73
C GLN A 145 -7.85 15.99 17.30
N SER A 146 -7.28 15.25 18.25
CA SER A 146 -6.62 13.98 17.99
C SER A 146 -7.34 12.78 18.61
N TYR A 147 -7.30 11.66 17.90
CA TYR A 147 -7.85 10.37 18.30
C TYR A 147 -6.80 9.29 18.10
N GLN A 148 -6.89 8.21 18.88
CA GLN A 148 -5.99 7.06 18.76
C GLN A 148 -6.80 5.77 18.75
N ALA A 149 -6.40 4.82 17.93
CA ALA A 149 -7.01 3.50 17.85
C ALA A 149 -5.96 2.44 17.50
N ALA A 150 -6.18 1.21 17.96
CA ALA A 150 -5.41 0.05 17.54
C ALA A 150 -6.18 -0.69 16.44
N PHE A 151 -5.52 -0.95 15.32
CA PHE A 151 -6.07 -1.68 14.20
C PHE A 151 -5.50 -3.09 14.20
N LYS A 152 -6.38 -4.08 14.23
CA LYS A 152 -5.99 -5.49 14.26
C LYS A 152 -5.65 -5.97 12.87
N LYS A 153 -4.57 -6.72 12.74
CA LYS A 153 -4.26 -7.40 11.49
C LYS A 153 -5.29 -8.49 11.24
N THR A 154 -5.97 -8.43 10.09
CA THR A 154 -6.91 -9.47 9.67
C THR A 154 -6.39 -10.33 8.52
N LEU A 155 -5.34 -9.86 7.85
CA LEU A 155 -4.55 -10.56 6.82
C LEU A 155 -3.12 -10.03 6.80
#